data_AF-A0A3P4B5U8-F1
#
_entry.id   AF-A0A3P4B5U8-F1
#
_cell.length_a   1.000
_cell.length_b   1.000
_cell.length_c   1.000
_cell.angle_alpha   90.00
_cell.angle_beta   90.00
_cell.angle_gamma   90.00
#
_symmetry.space_group_name_H-M   'P 1'
#
loop_
_entity.id
_entity.type
_entity.pdbx_description
1 polymer ?
#
loop_
_entity_poly.entity_id
_entity_poly.type
_entity_poly.pdbx_seq_one_letter_code
_entity_poly.pdbx_strand_id
1 'polypeptide(L)'
;MVKAVAFPGTVRRNPTLTEHATHILPYRGLGTGIPRALGEWPDIRFEDEIAGNQFKAVIPRPAAGDTTPQVTPQVGTLLARLDGEMTRPDKPNSRNQRYRLTGIGRRWLETHPGGSSN
;
A
#
# COMPACT_ATOMS: atom_id res chain seq x y z
N MET A 1 23.03 -13.92 -14.50
CA MET A 1 24.25 -13.09 -14.46
C MET A 1 23.82 -11.67 -14.07
N VAL A 2 23.75 -11.39 -12.76
CA VAL A 2 23.31 -10.09 -12.23
C VAL A 2 24.50 -9.14 -12.28
N LYS A 3 24.43 -8.11 -13.13
CA LYS A 3 25.51 -7.13 -13.26
C LYS A 3 25.44 -6.21 -12.05
N ALA A 4 26.42 -6.35 -11.16
CA ALA A 4 26.56 -5.52 -9.97
C ALA A 4 26.68 -4.04 -10.38
N VAL A 5 25.69 -3.25 -9.97
CA VAL A 5 25.78 -1.78 -9.96
C VAL A 5 26.57 -1.40 -8.71
N ALA A 6 27.89 -1.53 -8.79
CA ALA A 6 28.83 -0.91 -7.86
C ALA A 6 29.64 0.12 -8.66
N PHE A 7 29.38 1.41 -8.48
CA PHE A 7 30.05 2.47 -9.23
C PHE A 7 30.89 3.37 -8.31
N PRO A 8 32.23 3.21 -8.31
CA PRO A 8 33.12 4.32 -8.02
C PRO A 8 33.05 5.29 -9.21
N GLY A 9 32.25 6.37 -9.11
CA GLY A 9 32.18 7.39 -10.16
C GLY A 9 30.78 7.86 -10.57
N THR A 10 29.85 8.07 -9.63
CA THR A 10 28.52 8.60 -9.94
C THR A 10 28.62 10.01 -10.53
N VAL A 11 28.41 10.16 -11.84
CA VAL A 11 28.34 11.48 -12.50
C VAL A 11 27.00 12.14 -12.16
N ARG A 12 27.05 13.19 -11.34
CA ARG A 12 25.86 13.99 -11.00
C ARG A 12 25.40 14.76 -12.23
N ARG A 13 24.17 14.51 -12.69
CA ARG A 13 23.60 15.19 -13.86
C ARG A 13 23.26 16.66 -13.60
N ASN A 14 22.85 16.96 -12.37
CA ASN A 14 22.59 18.33 -11.95
C ASN A 14 23.27 18.59 -10.59
N PRO A 15 24.41 19.29 -10.56
CA PRO A 15 25.14 19.56 -9.32
C PRO A 15 24.35 20.47 -8.37
N THR A 16 23.66 21.50 -8.89
CA THR A 16 22.85 22.44 -8.10
C THR A 16 21.72 21.74 -7.35
N LEU A 17 20.94 20.89 -8.04
CA LEU A 17 19.89 20.10 -7.38
C LEU A 17 20.47 19.13 -6.35
N THR A 18 21.64 18.56 -6.64
CA THR A 18 22.29 17.61 -5.73
C THR A 18 22.72 18.27 -4.43
N GLU A 19 23.25 19.50 -4.50
CA GLU A 19 23.71 20.28 -3.35
C GLU A 19 22.56 20.74 -2.45
N HIS A 20 21.44 21.17 -3.03
CA HIS A 20 20.29 21.58 -2.24
C HIS A 20 19.54 20.39 -1.64
N ALA A 21 19.47 19.26 -2.34
CA ALA A 21 18.76 18.06 -1.88
C ALA A 21 19.26 17.54 -0.52
N THR A 22 20.55 17.68 -0.21
CA THR A 22 21.12 17.22 1.08
C THR A 22 20.61 18.01 2.28
N HIS A 23 20.14 19.23 2.07
CA HIS A 23 19.64 20.12 3.12
C HIS A 23 18.11 20.09 3.24
N ILE A 24 17.41 19.72 2.17
CA ILE A 24 15.95 19.82 2.07
C ILE A 24 15.27 18.46 2.27
N LEU A 25 15.87 17.37 1.82
CA LEU A 25 15.25 16.06 1.87
C LEU A 25 15.60 15.29 3.15
N PRO A 26 14.66 14.52 3.73
CA PRO A 26 14.89 13.69 4.91
C PRO A 26 15.73 12.43 4.61
N TYR A 27 16.60 12.47 3.60
CA TYR A 27 17.45 11.34 3.21
C TYR A 27 18.92 11.70 3.42
N ARG A 28 19.61 10.88 4.20
CA ARG A 28 21.05 10.99 4.44
C ARG A 28 21.85 10.04 3.56
N GLY A 29 23.08 10.43 3.24
CA GLY A 29 24.04 9.60 2.48
C GLY A 29 23.82 9.68 0.97
N LEU A 30 24.45 10.66 0.32
CA LEU A 30 24.49 10.76 -1.14
C LEU A 30 25.12 9.51 -1.75
N GLY A 31 24.53 8.95 -2.82
CA GLY A 31 25.06 7.78 -3.51
C GLY A 31 24.86 6.44 -2.79
N THR A 32 24.36 6.44 -1.56
CA THR A 32 24.09 5.20 -0.80
C THR A 32 22.68 4.63 -1.05
N GLY A 33 21.84 5.35 -1.81
CA GLY A 33 20.43 4.97 -2.02
C GLY A 33 20.25 3.63 -2.73
N ILE A 34 21.03 3.36 -3.79
CA ILE A 34 20.94 2.11 -4.55
C ILE A 34 21.36 0.90 -3.70
N PRO A 35 22.53 0.91 -3.01
CA PRO A 35 22.88 -0.18 -2.10
C PRO A 35 21.85 -0.40 -0.99
N ARG A 36 21.30 0.66 -0.41
CA ARG A 36 20.25 0.55 0.62
C ARG A 36 18.98 -0.09 0.05
N ALA A 37 18.56 0.32 -1.14
CA ALA A 37 17.39 -0.25 -1.81
C ALA A 37 17.60 -1.75 -2.10
N LEU A 38 18.79 -2.16 -2.55
CA LEU A 38 19.11 -3.58 -2.79
C LEU A 38 19.16 -4.40 -1.49
N GLY A 39 19.53 -3.79 -0.36
CA GLY A 39 19.53 -4.44 0.94
C GLY A 39 18.12 -4.69 1.50
N GLU A 40 17.21 -3.74 1.31
CA GLU A 40 15.81 -3.82 1.77
C GLU A 40 14.91 -4.63 0.82
N TRP A 41 15.13 -4.48 -0.50
CA TRP A 41 14.34 -5.12 -1.55
C TRP A 41 15.27 -5.84 -2.53
N PRO A 42 15.66 -7.09 -2.25
CA PRO A 42 16.62 -7.82 -3.07
C PRO A 42 16.18 -8.02 -4.53
N ASP A 43 14.87 -8.05 -4.78
CA ASP A 43 14.29 -8.28 -6.10
C ASP A 43 14.12 -7.01 -6.95
N ILE A 44 14.48 -5.83 -6.43
CA ILE A 44 14.47 -4.59 -7.20
C ILE A 44 15.47 -4.66 -8.36
N ARG A 45 15.07 -4.19 -9.53
CA ARG A 45 15.92 -4.13 -10.72
C ARG A 45 16.19 -2.69 -11.12
N PHE A 46 17.44 -2.38 -11.45
CA PHE A 46 17.85 -1.10 -11.99
C PHE A 46 18.37 -1.29 -13.41
N GLU A 47 17.78 -0.59 -14.39
CA GLU A 47 18.11 -0.69 -15.81
C GLU A 47 18.51 0.69 -16.33
N ASP A 48 19.68 0.79 -16.96
CA ASP A 48 20.20 2.02 -17.57
C ASP A 48 20.16 1.89 -19.10
N GLU A 49 19.19 2.55 -19.73
CA GLU A 49 18.95 2.54 -21.17
C GLU A 49 19.50 3.82 -21.80
N ILE A 50 20.79 3.77 -22.17
CA ILE A 50 21.53 4.93 -22.71
C ILE A 50 20.91 5.44 -24.01
N ALA A 51 20.51 4.55 -24.92
CA ALA A 51 19.91 4.92 -26.21
C ALA A 51 18.58 5.68 -26.04
N GLY A 52 17.80 5.33 -25.01
CA GLY A 52 16.56 6.00 -24.65
C GLY A 52 16.76 7.20 -23.71
N ASN A 53 17.97 7.45 -23.23
CA ASN A 53 18.27 8.38 -22.13
C ASN A 53 17.36 8.14 -20.90
N GLN A 54 17.15 6.87 -20.55
CA GLN A 54 16.25 6.45 -19.48
C GLN A 54 16.97 5.63 -18.43
N PHE A 55 16.67 5.94 -17.17
CA PHE A 55 17.01 5.10 -16.03
C PHE A 55 15.71 4.57 -15.42
N LYS A 56 15.58 3.25 -15.33
CA LYS A 56 14.38 2.57 -14.83
C LYS A 56 14.69 1.84 -13.52
N ALA A 57 13.82 2.02 -12.53
CA ALA A 57 13.80 1.23 -11.31
C ALA A 57 12.51 0.39 -11.29
N VAL A 58 12.64 -0.92 -11.41
CA VAL A 58 11.52 -1.86 -11.50
C VAL A 58 11.42 -2.61 -10.18
N ILE A 59 10.34 -2.34 -9.43
CA ILE A 59 10.03 -3.00 -8.16
C ILE A 59 8.94 -4.03 -8.43
N PRO A 60 9.22 -5.34 -8.38
CA PRO A 60 8.17 -6.35 -8.50
C PRO A 60 7.24 -6.24 -7.30
N ARG A 61 5.93 -6.24 -7.55
CA ARG A 61 4.95 -6.40 -6.49
C ARG A 61 5.01 -7.86 -6.03
N PRO A 62 5.19 -8.15 -4.73
CA PRO A 62 5.08 -9.52 -4.25
C PRO A 62 3.68 -10.04 -4.60
N ALA A 63 3.61 -11.27 -5.13
CA ALA A 63 2.34 -11.93 -5.33
C ALA A 63 1.57 -11.92 -4.00
N ALA A 64 0.26 -11.76 -4.03
CA ALA A 64 -0.61 -11.52 -2.86
C ALA A 64 -0.70 -12.71 -1.85
N GLY A 65 0.36 -13.50 -1.68
CA GLY A 65 0.47 -14.64 -0.77
C GLY A 65 1.12 -14.34 0.58
N ASP A 66 1.82 -13.22 0.73
CA ASP A 66 2.63 -12.93 1.94
C ASP A 66 2.04 -11.81 2.83
N THR A 67 0.79 -11.43 2.62
CA THR A 67 0.00 -10.85 3.71
C THR A 67 -0.36 -11.98 4.65
N THR A 68 -0.01 -11.86 5.93
CA THR A 68 -0.56 -12.66 7.03
C THR A 68 -2.01 -13.05 6.73
N PRO A 69 -2.37 -14.34 6.64
CA PRO A 69 -3.75 -14.75 6.36
C PRO A 69 -4.59 -14.55 7.62
N GLN A 70 -4.82 -13.31 8.04
CA GLN A 70 -5.65 -13.00 9.20
C GLN A 70 -6.70 -11.92 8.94
N VAL A 71 -6.94 -11.50 7.69
CA VAL A 71 -8.29 -11.02 7.31
C VAL A 71 -9.08 -12.23 6.82
N THR A 72 -9.45 -13.02 7.80
CA THR A 72 -10.05 -14.34 7.78
C THR A 72 -11.35 -14.38 6.95
N PRO A 73 -11.77 -15.55 6.38
CA PRO A 73 -13.11 -15.77 5.78
C PRO A 73 -14.29 -15.24 6.62
N GLN A 74 -14.06 -14.99 7.91
CA GLN A 74 -14.92 -14.34 8.88
C GLN A 74 -15.31 -12.92 8.46
N VAL A 75 -14.42 -12.13 7.86
CA VAL A 75 -14.77 -10.80 7.33
C VAL A 75 -15.62 -10.94 6.07
N GLY A 76 -15.32 -11.90 5.19
CA GLY A 76 -16.17 -12.21 4.04
C GLY A 76 -17.56 -12.71 4.46
N THR A 77 -17.62 -13.51 5.53
CA THR A 77 -18.87 -14.02 6.11
C THR A 77 -19.64 -12.92 6.83
N LEU A 78 -18.94 -11.98 7.48
CA LEU A 78 -19.53 -10.81 8.12
C LEU A 78 -20.12 -9.86 7.07
N LEU A 79 -19.37 -9.57 6.00
CA LEU A 79 -19.85 -8.75 4.88
C LEU A 79 -21.03 -9.42 4.15
N ALA A 80 -21.02 -10.75 4.00
CA ALA A 80 -22.15 -11.50 3.42
C ALA A 80 -23.40 -11.55 4.32
N ARG A 81 -23.28 -11.17 5.60
CA ARG A 81 -24.39 -11.14 6.58
C ARG A 81 -24.78 -9.74 7.02
N LEU A 82 -23.98 -8.73 6.68
CA LEU A 82 -24.27 -7.31 6.89
C LEU A 82 -25.27 -6.83 5.84
N ASP A 83 -26.50 -7.34 5.91
CA ASP A 83 -27.62 -6.69 5.25
C ASP A 83 -28.08 -5.53 6.14
N GLY A 84 -27.89 -4.31 5.65
CA GLY A 84 -28.56 -3.12 6.15
C GLY A 84 -29.94 -3.03 5.50
N GLU A 85 -31.00 -3.23 6.26
CA GLU A 85 -32.36 -3.04 5.74
C GLU A 85 -32.77 -1.57 5.81
N MET A 86 -33.55 -1.16 4.82
CA MET A 86 -34.08 0.19 4.68
C MET A 86 -35.19 0.42 5.71
N THR A 87 -35.10 1.47 6.54
CA THR A 87 -36.18 1.80 7.49
C THR A 87 -37.47 2.24 6.81
N ARG A 88 -37.39 2.78 5.58
CA ARG A 88 -38.55 3.09 4.73
C ARG A 88 -38.33 2.49 3.33
N PRO A 89 -38.77 1.25 3.09
CA PRO A 89 -38.59 0.60 1.79
C PRO A 89 -39.43 1.27 0.69
N ASP A 90 -40.59 1.83 1.04
CA ASP A 90 -41.51 2.46 0.09
C ASP A 90 -41.00 3.79 -0.48
N LYS A 91 -39.97 4.38 0.14
CA LYS A 91 -39.40 5.69 -0.23
C LYS A 91 -37.88 5.62 -0.25
N PRO A 92 -37.28 4.93 -1.22
CA PRO A 92 -35.87 4.59 -1.18
C PRO A 92 -34.92 5.80 -1.17
N ASN A 93 -35.34 6.90 -1.79
CA ASN A 93 -34.55 8.13 -1.89
C ASN A 93 -34.91 9.18 -0.82
N SER A 94 -35.57 8.80 0.27
CA SER A 94 -35.96 9.77 1.31
C SER A 94 -34.73 10.38 1.98
N ARG A 95 -34.70 11.71 2.16
CA ARG A 95 -33.64 12.39 2.93
C ARG A 95 -33.56 11.93 4.39
N ASN A 96 -34.66 11.38 4.91
CA ASN A 96 -34.74 10.81 6.26
C ASN A 96 -34.56 9.28 6.27
N GLN A 97 -34.05 8.70 5.17
CA GLN A 97 -33.75 7.29 5.08
C GLN A 97 -32.60 6.94 6.04
N ARG A 98 -32.88 6.08 7.00
CA ARG A 98 -31.85 5.52 7.90
C ARG A 98 -31.70 4.02 7.60
N TYR A 99 -30.48 3.52 7.64
CA TYR A 99 -30.23 2.09 7.57
C TYR A 99 -30.33 1.50 8.98
N ARG A 100 -30.96 0.32 9.11
CA ARG A 100 -30.93 -0.45 10.35
C ARG A 100 -30.31 -1.82 10.06
N LEU A 101 -29.60 -2.38 11.04
CA LEU A 101 -29.08 -3.73 10.93
C LEU A 101 -30.25 -4.72 10.89
N THR A 102 -30.21 -5.65 9.93
CA THR A 102 -31.11 -6.80 9.91
C THR A 102 -30.98 -7.63 11.20
N GLY A 103 -31.96 -8.51 11.46
CA GLY A 103 -31.94 -9.39 12.63
C GLY A 103 -30.67 -10.23 12.76
N ILE A 104 -30.06 -10.61 11.62
CA ILE A 104 -28.79 -11.34 11.57
C ILE A 104 -27.64 -10.44 12.06
N GLY A 105 -27.57 -9.20 11.58
CA GLY A 105 -26.55 -8.23 12.00
C GLY A 105 -26.62 -7.89 13.49
N ARG A 106 -27.83 -7.81 14.07
CA ARG A 106 -28.02 -7.60 15.52
C ARG A 106 -27.53 -8.79 16.35
N ARG A 107 -27.89 -10.02 15.98
CA ARG A 107 -27.43 -11.24 16.67
C ARG A 107 -25.90 -11.40 16.61
N TRP A 108 -25.28 -10.94 15.53
CA TRP A 108 -23.82 -10.98 15.41
C TRP A 108 -23.14 -10.03 16.40
N LEU A 109 -23.65 -8.80 16.57
CA LEU A 109 -23.15 -7.85 17.58
C LEU A 109 -23.29 -8.39 19.02
N GLU A 110 -24.37 -9.10 19.32
CA GLU A 110 -24.59 -9.73 20.63
C GLU A 110 -23.58 -10.84 20.94
N THR A 111 -23.14 -11.58 19.91
CA THR A 111 -22.17 -12.68 20.05
C THR A 111 -20.72 -12.21 20.07
N HIS A 112 -20.43 -10.97 19.65
CA HIS A 112 -19.07 -10.41 19.55
C HIS A 112 -18.96 -9.00 20.18
N PRO A 113 -19.04 -8.88 21.52
CA PRO A 113 -19.07 -7.58 22.21
C PRO A 113 -17.73 -6.80 22.24
N GLY A 114 -16.71 -7.20 21.48
CA GLY A 114 -15.35 -6.62 21.55
C GLY A 114 -15.02 -5.50 20.55
N GLY A 115 -15.99 -5.03 19.75
CA GLY A 115 -15.74 -4.15 18.60
C GLY A 115 -16.05 -2.66 18.79
N SER A 116 -16.29 -2.18 20.02
CA SER A 116 -16.53 -0.76 20.27
C SER A 116 -15.38 -0.17 21.11
N SER A 117 -14.39 0.37 20.42
CA SER A 117 -13.43 1.31 21.00
C SER A 117 -13.04 2.33 19.93
N ASN A 118 -13.61 3.53 20.13
CA ASN A 118 -13.32 4.86 19.57
C ASN A 118 -13.17 5.01 18.05
#